data_AF-A0A6J8BAG9-F1
#
_entry.id   AF-A0A6J8BAG9-F1
#
_cell.length_a   1.000
_cell.length_b   1.000
_cell.length_c   1.000
_cell.angle_alpha   90.00
_cell.angle_beta   90.00
_cell.angle_gamma   90.00
#
_symmetry.space_group_name_H-M   'P 1'
#
loop_
_entity.id
_entity.type
_entity.pdbx_description
1 polymer ?
#
loop_
_entity_poly.entity_id
_entity_poly.type
_entity_poly.pdbx_seq_one_letter_code
_entity_poly.pdbx_strand_id
1 'polypeptide(L)'
;MATFPKTNRLCSSICKLLLKQTKILEGNRAFVLQRGLRTTPVIHQNPQGQEQGNGTPSKSNMKNNKGETKKQNLLNLSETFLNPGEFYNACVGLGIDYFTGVPDSLLKDFCAYVTANAPEGKHLIAANEGNAVALASGYHLATGKHSMVYLQNSGLGNIVNPIMSLTSQSVYSIPMLLFIGWRGEPGKRDEPQHSTQGQSTPGLLAALGIPFQPLPDYQEGAEQALLTAKHYMKKANAPYALLVKRQIFSPYKLPKTGEPQFPLNREGALKVIVDCLGNKDVVISTTGMTSRELFEYRVTKDMGHEKDFLTVGSMGHASTIALGIALQKPKRQVFCLDGDGAAIMHLGSMATIGQNGPANLKHVIINNGAHDSVGGQPSDARNHDTFSFVKIAEGCGYKQAFSATTEEEIKTAITAMRSMEGPVLLEIKAEKGHRKQLGRPTRTPLQNKEDFMHFLAIG
;
A
#
# COMPACT_ATOMS: atom_id res chain seq x y z
N MET A 1 50.67 18.96 42.42
CA MET A 1 51.23 17.85 41.61
C MET A 1 50.19 16.75 41.52
N ALA A 2 49.52 16.62 40.37
CA ALA A 2 48.76 15.41 40.00
C ALA A 2 48.67 15.38 38.47
N THR A 3 49.35 14.41 37.88
CA THR A 3 49.57 14.19 36.45
C THR A 3 48.40 13.44 35.82
N PHE A 4 47.87 13.95 34.70
CA PHE A 4 46.93 13.23 33.82
C PHE A 4 47.70 12.18 32.97
N PRO A 5 47.22 10.91 32.86
CA PRO A 5 47.77 9.96 31.89
C PRO A 5 47.10 10.07 30.51
N LYS A 6 47.94 9.84 29.49
CA LYS A 6 47.68 9.92 28.04
C LYS A 6 46.68 8.86 27.54
N THR A 7 45.54 9.28 27.02
CA THR A 7 44.68 8.46 26.13
C THR A 7 45.09 8.68 24.67
N ASN A 8 46.04 7.89 24.16
CA ASN A 8 46.45 7.99 22.74
C ASN A 8 46.60 6.64 22.01
N ARG A 9 45.96 5.57 22.51
CA ARG A 9 45.95 4.26 21.83
C ARG A 9 44.60 3.79 21.30
N LEU A 10 43.47 4.39 21.72
CA LEU A 10 42.15 3.97 21.26
C LEU A 10 41.72 4.61 19.92
N CYS A 11 42.21 5.82 19.62
CA CYS A 11 41.86 6.55 18.38
C CYS A 11 42.52 5.95 17.12
N SER A 12 43.70 5.32 17.26
CA SER A 12 44.41 4.70 16.13
C SER A 12 43.73 3.43 15.60
N SER A 13 43.13 2.62 16.48
CA SER A 13 42.46 1.38 16.08
C SER A 13 41.12 1.63 15.37
N ILE A 14 40.39 2.68 15.77
CA ILE A 14 39.13 3.07 15.13
C ILE A 14 39.39 3.67 13.74
N CYS A 15 40.41 4.54 13.59
CA CYS A 15 40.80 5.05 12.28
C CYS A 15 41.26 3.93 11.32
N LYS A 16 41.98 2.92 11.81
CA LYS A 16 42.37 1.76 10.98
C LYS A 16 41.17 0.91 10.55
N LEU A 17 40.13 0.80 11.39
CA LEU A 17 38.91 0.06 11.04
C LEU A 17 38.09 0.81 9.96
N LEU A 18 37.97 2.13 10.10
CA LEU A 18 37.27 3.00 9.13
C LEU A 18 37.98 3.05 7.77
N LEU A 19 39.33 3.06 7.76
CA LEU A 19 40.13 2.98 6.53
C LEU A 19 40.03 1.60 5.84
N LYS A 20 39.77 0.52 6.60
CA LYS A 20 39.56 -0.81 6.04
C LYS A 20 38.17 -0.93 5.38
N GLN A 21 37.14 -0.28 5.94
CA GLN A 21 35.80 -0.22 5.33
C GLN A 21 35.75 0.64 4.06
N THR A 22 36.51 1.74 4.00
CA THR A 22 36.59 2.58 2.79
C THR A 22 37.27 1.83 1.63
N LYS A 23 38.31 1.03 1.89
CA LYS A 23 38.93 0.18 0.85
C LYS A 23 38.02 -0.93 0.33
N ILE A 24 37.11 -1.46 1.16
CA ILE A 24 36.11 -2.45 0.73
C ILE A 24 35.06 -1.78 -0.18
N LEU A 25 34.67 -0.53 0.12
CA LEU A 25 33.74 0.24 -0.72
C LEU A 25 34.37 0.67 -2.05
N GLU A 26 35.67 0.98 -2.08
CA GLU A 26 36.40 1.27 -3.32
C GLU A 26 36.61 0.03 -4.20
N GLY A 27 36.89 -1.13 -3.59
CA GLY A 27 36.96 -2.42 -4.31
C GLY A 27 35.63 -2.82 -4.98
N ASN A 28 34.51 -2.52 -4.33
CA ASN A 28 33.18 -2.77 -4.88
C ASN A 28 32.76 -1.78 -5.98
N ARG A 29 33.32 -0.56 -6.01
CA ARG A 29 33.14 0.37 -7.15
C ARG A 29 33.87 -0.08 -8.41
N ALA A 30 35.04 -0.71 -8.27
CA ALA A 30 35.81 -1.22 -9.42
C ALA A 30 35.13 -2.44 -10.09
N PHE A 31 34.38 -3.25 -9.33
CA PHE A 31 33.71 -4.44 -9.85
C PHE A 31 32.46 -4.14 -10.69
N VAL A 32 31.86 -2.95 -10.53
CA VAL A 32 30.64 -2.54 -11.25
C VAL A 32 30.95 -1.83 -12.57
N LEU A 33 32.18 -1.33 -12.77
CA LEU A 33 32.57 -0.55 -13.96
C LEU A 33 33.13 -1.38 -15.13
N GLN A 34 33.33 -2.70 -14.97
CA GLN A 34 34.07 -3.52 -15.96
C GLN A 34 33.22 -4.33 -16.96
N ARG A 35 31.90 -4.11 -17.04
CA ARG A 35 31.07 -4.65 -18.13
C ARG A 35 30.24 -3.57 -18.83
N GLY A 36 30.95 -2.66 -19.50
CA GLY A 36 30.37 -1.78 -20.51
C GLY A 36 30.11 -2.56 -21.80
N LEU A 37 28.83 -2.68 -22.17
CA LEU A 37 28.35 -3.19 -23.45
C LEU A 37 28.90 -2.32 -24.59
N ARG A 38 29.59 -2.95 -25.54
CA ARG A 38 29.96 -2.34 -26.82
C ARG A 38 28.72 -2.25 -27.71
N THR A 39 28.32 -1.04 -28.09
CA THR A 39 27.41 -0.80 -29.21
C THR A 39 28.10 0.14 -30.20
N THR A 40 28.49 -0.42 -31.34
CA THR A 40 28.96 0.33 -32.52
C THR A 40 27.78 1.02 -33.22
N PRO A 41 27.88 2.30 -33.62
CA PRO A 41 26.83 2.98 -34.37
C PRO A 41 26.92 2.64 -35.87
N VAL A 42 25.83 2.19 -36.47
CA VAL A 42 25.68 2.04 -37.93
C VAL A 42 25.05 3.34 -38.47
N ILE A 43 25.81 4.01 -39.33
CA ILE A 43 25.42 5.19 -40.09
C ILE A 43 24.67 4.71 -41.34
N HIS A 44 23.40 5.10 -41.50
CA HIS A 44 22.69 4.91 -42.77
C HIS A 44 22.74 6.20 -43.60
N GLN A 45 23.40 6.11 -44.76
CA GLN A 45 23.40 7.11 -45.81
C GLN A 45 22.10 7.01 -46.64
N ASN A 46 21.46 8.16 -46.88
CA ASN A 46 20.41 8.33 -47.89
C ASN A 46 21.04 8.51 -49.28
N PRO A 47 20.49 7.89 -50.35
CA PRO A 47 20.69 8.36 -51.71
C PRO A 47 19.51 9.24 -52.14
N GLN A 48 19.84 10.39 -52.74
CA GLN A 48 18.94 11.21 -53.55
C GLN A 48 18.71 10.55 -54.92
N GLY A 49 17.51 10.74 -55.49
CA GLY A 49 17.19 10.32 -56.86
C GLY A 49 15.81 10.79 -57.34
N GLN A 50 15.79 12.04 -57.81
CA GLN A 50 15.06 12.63 -58.96
C GLN A 50 13.54 12.45 -59.18
N GLU A 51 12.92 13.60 -59.48
CA GLU A 51 11.56 13.86 -59.96
C GLU A 51 11.30 13.33 -61.37
N GLN A 52 10.03 12.99 -61.66
CA GLN A 52 9.32 13.45 -62.87
C GLN A 52 7.80 13.17 -62.75
N GLY A 53 7.01 14.03 -63.41
CA GLY A 53 5.60 14.26 -63.09
C GLY A 53 4.55 13.50 -63.91
N ASN A 54 3.30 13.83 -63.55
CA ASN A 54 2.03 13.78 -64.28
C ASN A 54 1.21 12.48 -64.40
N GLY A 55 -0.07 12.61 -63.98
CA GLY A 55 -1.21 12.01 -64.68
C GLY A 55 -2.16 11.17 -63.83
N THR A 56 -3.27 11.74 -63.37
CA THR A 56 -4.51 10.97 -63.09
C THR A 56 -5.15 10.53 -64.42
N PRO A 57 -5.69 9.31 -64.50
CA PRO A 57 -7.15 9.21 -64.53
C PRO A 57 -7.73 7.98 -63.81
N SER A 58 -9.06 7.99 -63.76
CA SER A 58 -9.98 7.16 -63.00
C SER A 58 -10.21 5.72 -63.50
N LYS A 59 -10.81 4.92 -62.58
CA LYS A 59 -11.77 3.80 -62.74
C LYS A 59 -11.26 2.33 -62.87
N SER A 60 -11.85 1.53 -61.96
CA SER A 60 -12.44 0.19 -62.12
C SER A 60 -11.62 -1.08 -61.87
N ASN A 61 -12.12 -1.84 -60.88
CA ASN A 61 -12.24 -3.30 -60.75
C ASN A 61 -11.22 -4.22 -61.45
N MET A 62 -10.47 -5.00 -60.65
CA MET A 62 -10.69 -6.45 -60.56
C MET A 62 -9.85 -7.09 -59.44
N LYS A 63 -10.49 -8.06 -58.78
CA LYS A 63 -10.03 -8.92 -57.68
C LYS A 63 -8.70 -9.62 -58.01
N ASN A 64 -7.87 -9.82 -56.98
CA ASN A 64 -7.33 -11.17 -56.74
C ASN A 64 -6.90 -11.38 -55.28
N ASN A 65 -7.70 -12.24 -54.62
CA ASN A 65 -7.41 -12.93 -53.37
C ASN A 65 -6.05 -13.62 -53.42
N LYS A 66 -5.07 -13.12 -52.66
CA LYS A 66 -3.89 -13.89 -52.21
C LYS A 66 -3.07 -13.17 -51.13
N GLY A 67 -3.73 -12.36 -50.28
CA GLY A 67 -3.06 -11.56 -49.23
C GLY A 67 -3.61 -11.75 -47.81
N GLU A 68 -4.77 -12.39 -47.64
CA GLU A 68 -5.48 -12.38 -46.34
C GLU A 68 -5.13 -13.57 -45.41
N THR A 69 -4.48 -14.63 -45.90
CA THR A 69 -4.20 -15.82 -45.07
C THR A 69 -2.81 -15.84 -44.41
N LYS A 70 -2.00 -14.78 -44.57
CA LYS A 70 -0.66 -14.69 -43.97
C LYS A 70 -0.45 -13.54 -43.00
N LYS A 71 -1.47 -12.71 -42.77
CA LYS A 71 -1.40 -11.55 -41.85
C LYS A 71 -2.11 -11.77 -40.51
N GLN A 72 -2.59 -13.00 -40.26
CA GLN A 72 -3.34 -13.38 -39.06
C GLN A 72 -2.57 -14.29 -38.09
N ASN A 73 -1.26 -14.48 -38.33
CA ASN A 73 -0.34 -15.22 -37.44
C ASN A 73 0.83 -14.36 -36.94
N LEU A 74 0.61 -13.05 -36.72
CA LEU A 74 1.53 -12.22 -35.96
C LEU A 74 0.95 -11.91 -34.58
N LEU A 75 1.51 -12.60 -33.58
CA LEU A 75 1.57 -12.21 -32.16
C LEU A 75 0.23 -12.03 -31.43
N ASN A 76 -0.49 -13.14 -31.23
CA ASN A 76 -1.15 -13.33 -29.94
C ASN A 76 -0.06 -13.77 -28.95
N LEU A 77 0.67 -12.81 -28.37
CA LEU A 77 1.24 -13.02 -27.04
C LEU A 77 0.01 -13.19 -26.15
N SER A 78 -0.39 -14.43 -25.89
CA SER A 78 -1.35 -14.70 -24.83
C SER A 78 -0.76 -14.07 -23.57
N GLU A 79 -1.41 -13.05 -23.02
CA GLU A 79 -1.08 -12.56 -21.69
C GLU A 79 -1.21 -13.77 -20.76
N THR A 80 -0.09 -14.37 -20.39
CA THR A 80 -0.07 -15.45 -19.42
C THR A 80 -0.29 -14.80 -18.07
N PHE A 81 -1.47 -15.03 -17.51
CA PHE A 81 -1.75 -14.70 -16.14
C PHE A 81 -1.61 -15.98 -15.32
N LEU A 82 -1.01 -15.88 -14.14
CA LEU A 82 -1.05 -16.96 -13.16
C LEU A 82 -2.48 -17.14 -12.67
N ASN A 83 -2.96 -18.38 -12.62
CA ASN A 83 -4.21 -18.69 -11.96
C ASN A 83 -4.01 -18.62 -10.43
N PRO A 84 -4.79 -17.80 -9.68
CA PRO A 84 -4.66 -17.70 -8.23
C PRO A 84 -4.75 -19.05 -7.49
N GLY A 85 -5.61 -19.95 -7.96
CA GLY A 85 -5.82 -21.27 -7.36
C GLY A 85 -4.70 -22.25 -7.65
N GLU A 86 -4.18 -22.27 -8.88
CA GLU A 86 -3.01 -23.09 -9.22
C GLU A 86 -1.78 -22.65 -8.43
N PHE A 87 -1.55 -21.33 -8.33
CA PHE A 87 -0.46 -20.79 -7.51
C PHE A 87 -0.64 -21.07 -6.01
N TYR A 88 -1.87 -20.96 -5.49
CA TYR A 88 -2.19 -21.35 -4.11
C TYR A 88 -1.87 -22.84 -3.86
N ASN A 89 -2.30 -23.73 -4.76
CA ASN A 89 -2.04 -25.16 -4.66
C ASN A 89 -0.55 -25.48 -4.74
N ALA A 90 0.22 -24.78 -5.58
CA ALA A 90 1.67 -24.90 -5.64
C ALA A 90 2.33 -24.50 -4.30
N CYS A 91 1.86 -23.42 -3.66
CA CYS A 91 2.35 -23.02 -2.33
C CYS A 91 2.08 -24.11 -1.28
N VAL A 92 0.84 -24.58 -1.20
CA VAL A 92 0.43 -25.63 -0.24
C VAL A 92 1.18 -26.93 -0.49
N GLY A 93 1.37 -27.33 -1.75
CA GLY A 93 2.14 -28.52 -2.13
C GLY A 93 3.62 -28.48 -1.69
N LEU A 94 4.18 -27.28 -1.54
CA LEU A 94 5.53 -27.06 -1.00
C LEU A 94 5.56 -26.91 0.53
N GLY A 95 4.42 -27.12 1.21
CA GLY A 95 4.29 -26.96 2.65
C GLY A 95 4.40 -25.51 3.10
N ILE A 96 3.95 -24.57 2.26
CA ILE A 96 3.66 -23.18 2.62
C ILE A 96 2.13 -23.09 2.74
N ASP A 97 1.62 -23.46 3.91
CA ASP A 97 0.19 -23.77 4.12
C ASP A 97 -0.48 -22.84 5.13
N TYR A 98 0.17 -21.74 5.54
CA TYR A 98 -0.41 -20.68 6.34
C TYR A 98 -0.14 -19.33 5.70
N PHE A 99 -1.19 -18.52 5.56
CA PHE A 99 -1.16 -17.25 4.86
C PHE A 99 -1.57 -16.13 5.81
N THR A 100 -0.82 -15.04 5.84
CA THR A 100 -1.19 -13.86 6.60
C THR A 100 -0.64 -12.60 5.97
N GLY A 101 -1.23 -11.45 6.24
CA GLY A 101 -0.79 -10.22 5.58
C GLY A 101 -1.82 -9.11 5.56
N VAL A 102 -1.40 -7.97 4.99
CA VAL A 102 -2.26 -6.82 4.72
C VAL A 102 -2.59 -6.81 3.22
N PRO A 103 -3.88 -6.72 2.81
CA PRO A 103 -4.25 -6.79 1.40
C PRO A 103 -3.60 -5.69 0.55
N ASP A 104 -3.18 -6.05 -0.67
CA ASP A 104 -2.57 -5.14 -1.65
C ASP A 104 -3.25 -5.25 -3.02
N SER A 105 -3.34 -4.14 -3.75
CA SER A 105 -4.00 -4.11 -5.07
C SER A 105 -3.32 -4.95 -6.15
N LEU A 106 -2.01 -5.20 -6.09
CA LEU A 106 -1.32 -6.09 -7.04
C LEU A 106 -1.53 -7.56 -6.68
N LEU A 107 -1.81 -7.83 -5.40
CA LEU A 107 -2.08 -9.16 -4.86
C LEU A 107 -3.57 -9.46 -4.74
N LYS A 108 -4.46 -8.52 -5.11
CA LYS A 108 -5.89 -8.55 -4.77
C LYS A 108 -6.58 -9.85 -5.16
N ASP A 109 -6.26 -10.40 -6.34
CA ASP A 109 -6.90 -11.58 -6.90
C ASP A 109 -6.43 -12.85 -6.16
N PHE A 110 -5.13 -12.95 -5.87
CA PHE A 110 -4.58 -14.00 -5.01
C PHE A 110 -5.09 -13.92 -3.58
N CYS A 111 -5.05 -12.73 -2.94
CA CYS A 111 -5.58 -12.53 -1.59
C CYS A 111 -7.08 -12.84 -1.51
N ALA A 112 -7.86 -12.48 -2.54
CA ALA A 112 -9.28 -12.84 -2.63
C ALA A 112 -9.47 -14.36 -2.72
N TYR A 113 -8.66 -15.05 -3.52
CA TYR A 113 -8.69 -16.51 -3.59
C TYR A 113 -8.36 -17.15 -2.25
N VAL A 114 -7.27 -16.74 -1.60
CA VAL A 114 -6.87 -17.26 -0.27
C VAL A 114 -7.98 -17.03 0.75
N THR A 115 -8.55 -15.83 0.81
CA THR A 115 -9.64 -15.49 1.75
C THR A 115 -10.87 -16.37 1.55
N ALA A 116 -11.18 -16.76 0.31
CA ALA A 116 -12.36 -17.56 0.01
C ALA A 116 -12.16 -19.08 0.14
N ASN A 117 -10.92 -19.58 0.02
CA ASN A 117 -10.65 -21.01 -0.15
C ASN A 117 -9.67 -21.60 0.88
N ALA A 118 -8.94 -20.78 1.64
CA ALA A 118 -8.06 -21.30 2.67
C ALA A 118 -8.89 -21.95 3.80
N PRO A 119 -8.49 -23.14 4.30
CA PRO A 119 -9.16 -23.76 5.44
C PRO A 119 -9.16 -22.86 6.68
N GLU A 120 -10.11 -23.09 7.58
CA GLU A 120 -10.15 -22.39 8.87
C GLU A 120 -8.80 -22.54 9.61
N GLY A 121 -8.31 -21.43 10.18
CA GLY A 121 -7.01 -21.37 10.83
C GLY A 121 -5.80 -21.37 9.91
N LYS A 122 -5.97 -21.42 8.57
CA LYS A 122 -4.87 -21.35 7.59
C LYS A 122 -4.70 -19.99 6.92
N HIS A 123 -5.61 -19.05 7.16
CA HIS A 123 -5.49 -17.68 6.68
C HIS A 123 -5.96 -16.68 7.74
N LEU A 124 -5.20 -15.59 7.90
CA LEU A 124 -5.54 -14.49 8.81
C LEU A 124 -5.07 -13.15 8.21
N ILE A 125 -6.00 -12.22 7.98
CA ILE A 125 -5.68 -10.86 7.55
C ILE A 125 -5.20 -10.05 8.76
N ALA A 126 -3.96 -9.59 8.75
CA ALA A 126 -3.38 -8.89 9.89
C ALA A 126 -3.75 -7.40 9.89
N ALA A 127 -3.84 -6.80 11.08
CA ALA A 127 -4.05 -5.36 11.26
C ALA A 127 -2.95 -4.51 10.59
N ASN A 128 -1.69 -4.95 10.69
CA ASN A 128 -0.54 -4.35 10.01
C ASN A 128 0.47 -5.43 9.61
N GLU A 129 1.42 -5.09 8.75
CA GLU A 129 2.40 -6.04 8.22
C GLU A 129 3.34 -6.59 9.30
N GLY A 130 3.65 -5.79 10.34
CA GLY A 130 4.45 -6.26 11.46
C GLY A 130 3.74 -7.38 12.24
N ASN A 131 2.43 -7.25 12.46
CA ASN A 131 1.60 -8.31 13.03
C ASN A 131 1.53 -9.53 12.13
N ALA A 132 1.51 -9.36 10.80
CA ALA A 132 1.57 -10.49 9.88
C ALA A 132 2.87 -11.30 10.03
N VAL A 133 4.02 -10.63 10.18
CA VAL A 133 5.30 -11.31 10.47
C VAL A 133 5.27 -12.03 11.81
N ALA A 134 4.67 -11.41 12.84
CA ALA A 134 4.53 -12.04 14.16
C ALA A 134 3.63 -13.29 14.12
N LEU A 135 2.49 -13.23 13.42
CA LEU A 135 1.58 -14.36 13.22
C LEU A 135 2.26 -15.50 12.46
N ALA A 136 2.93 -15.18 11.36
CA ALA A 136 3.73 -16.13 10.59
C ALA A 136 4.83 -16.81 11.43
N SER A 137 5.44 -16.04 12.34
CA SER A 137 6.44 -16.56 13.27
C SER A 137 5.82 -17.49 14.31
N GLY A 138 4.69 -17.10 14.91
CA GLY A 138 3.94 -17.96 15.83
C GLY A 138 3.53 -19.28 15.19
N TYR A 139 3.08 -19.24 13.93
CA TYR A 139 2.77 -20.44 13.15
C TYR A 139 3.99 -21.36 12.99
N HIS A 140 5.14 -20.80 12.61
CA HIS A 140 6.38 -21.57 12.49
C HIS A 140 6.80 -22.19 13.82
N LEU A 141 6.79 -21.42 14.91
CA LEU A 141 7.15 -21.89 16.25
C LEU A 141 6.24 -23.03 16.73
N ALA A 142 4.95 -22.99 16.40
CA ALA A 142 3.99 -24.01 16.80
C ALA A 142 4.07 -25.29 15.97
N THR A 143 4.51 -25.22 14.70
CA THR A 143 4.34 -26.32 13.74
C THR A 143 5.61 -26.79 13.06
N GLY A 144 6.68 -25.99 13.10
CA GLY A 144 7.88 -26.15 12.28
C GLY A 144 7.66 -25.93 10.77
N LYS A 145 6.44 -25.60 10.34
CA LYS A 145 6.09 -25.39 8.92
C LYS A 145 6.38 -23.97 8.46
N HIS A 146 6.33 -23.74 7.15
CA HIS A 146 6.57 -22.42 6.57
C HIS A 146 5.25 -21.69 6.30
N SER A 147 5.28 -20.38 6.41
CA SER A 147 4.15 -19.48 6.15
C SER A 147 4.47 -18.52 5.01
N MET A 148 3.43 -17.91 4.45
CA MET A 148 3.52 -16.79 3.53
C MET A 148 3.00 -15.52 4.22
N VAL A 149 3.80 -14.45 4.17
CA VAL A 149 3.42 -13.11 4.60
C VAL A 149 3.23 -12.26 3.34
N TYR A 150 1.99 -11.90 3.01
CA TYR A 150 1.70 -11.02 1.88
C TYR A 150 1.58 -9.56 2.29
N LEU A 151 2.11 -8.66 1.49
CA LEU A 151 2.11 -7.23 1.77
C LEU A 151 2.40 -6.40 0.52
N GLN A 152 2.07 -5.12 0.56
CA GLN A 152 2.64 -4.15 -0.38
C GLN A 152 4.08 -3.81 0.03
N ASN A 153 4.94 -3.43 -0.92
CA ASN A 153 6.29 -2.95 -0.63
C ASN A 153 6.34 -1.70 0.29
N SER A 154 5.26 -0.93 0.42
CA SER A 154 5.14 0.12 1.45
C SER A 154 5.21 -0.42 2.86
N GLY A 155 4.68 -1.62 3.07
CA GLY A 155 4.68 -2.32 4.35
C GLY A 155 6.06 -2.79 4.78
N LEU A 156 7.09 -2.70 3.92
CA LEU A 156 8.47 -3.00 4.31
C LEU A 156 8.91 -2.20 5.54
N GLY A 157 8.46 -0.94 5.67
CA GLY A 157 8.72 -0.11 6.84
C GLY A 157 8.17 -0.71 8.14
N ASN A 158 6.95 -1.27 8.09
CA ASN A 158 6.29 -1.87 9.25
C ASN A 158 6.93 -3.19 9.69
N ILE A 159 7.60 -3.90 8.77
CA ILE A 159 8.23 -5.18 9.09
C ILE A 159 9.71 -5.07 9.44
N VAL A 160 10.37 -3.91 9.30
CA VAL A 160 11.80 -3.77 9.61
C VAL A 160 12.12 -4.31 11.00
N ASN A 161 11.38 -3.86 12.02
CA ASN A 161 11.59 -4.30 13.39
C ASN A 161 11.43 -5.82 13.53
N PRO A 162 10.25 -6.43 13.25
CA PRO A 162 10.07 -7.86 13.45
C PRO A 162 10.97 -8.72 12.53
N ILE A 163 11.31 -8.28 11.31
CA ILE A 163 12.28 -9.02 10.50
C ILE A 163 13.66 -9.07 11.19
N MET A 164 14.14 -7.93 11.66
CA MET A 164 15.48 -7.83 12.26
C MET A 164 15.56 -8.47 13.65
N SER A 165 14.49 -8.37 14.45
CA SER A 165 14.50 -8.78 15.86
C SER A 165 13.76 -10.09 16.14
N LEU A 166 13.03 -10.65 15.17
CA LEU A 166 12.32 -11.92 15.33
C LEU A 166 12.79 -12.96 14.32
N THR A 167 12.85 -12.62 13.03
CA THR A 167 13.02 -13.63 11.98
C THR A 167 14.46 -13.80 11.49
N SER A 168 15.32 -12.81 11.71
CA SER A 168 16.74 -12.83 11.35
C SER A 168 17.47 -14.07 11.88
N GLN A 169 18.41 -14.57 11.07
CA GLN A 169 19.27 -15.73 11.41
C GLN A 169 20.08 -15.52 12.70
N SER A 170 20.42 -14.28 13.02
CA SER A 170 21.18 -13.95 14.22
C SER A 170 20.34 -13.91 15.49
N VAL A 171 19.01 -14.08 15.40
CA VAL A 171 18.09 -13.99 16.53
C VAL A 171 17.34 -15.32 16.74
N TYR A 172 16.15 -15.49 16.16
CA TYR A 172 15.40 -16.76 16.24
C TYR A 172 15.42 -17.57 14.95
N SER A 173 15.95 -17.01 13.84
CA SER A 173 16.10 -17.71 12.57
C SER A 173 14.78 -18.34 12.10
N ILE A 174 13.76 -17.52 11.85
CA ILE A 174 12.42 -18.00 11.50
C ILE A 174 12.19 -17.86 9.98
N PRO A 175 11.98 -18.97 9.25
CA PRO A 175 11.76 -18.95 7.82
C PRO A 175 10.32 -18.56 7.49
N MET A 176 10.16 -17.70 6.48
CA MET A 176 8.86 -17.35 5.91
C MET A 176 9.03 -16.80 4.48
N LEU A 177 7.99 -16.97 3.67
CA LEU A 177 7.95 -16.41 2.32
C LEU A 177 7.30 -15.03 2.39
N LEU A 178 8.07 -13.97 2.10
CA LEU A 178 7.52 -12.63 1.92
C LEU A 178 7.00 -12.51 0.48
N PHE A 179 5.69 -12.31 0.33
CA PHE A 179 5.02 -12.17 -0.96
C PHE A 179 4.64 -10.70 -1.17
N ILE A 180 5.50 -9.96 -1.86
CA ILE A 180 5.48 -8.50 -1.83
C ILE A 180 4.96 -7.94 -3.15
N GLY A 181 3.82 -7.24 -3.12
CA GLY A 181 3.36 -6.42 -4.24
C GLY A 181 4.33 -5.27 -4.50
N TRP A 182 5.04 -5.28 -5.63
CA TRP A 182 6.06 -4.29 -5.97
C TRP A 182 5.48 -3.12 -6.76
N ARG A 183 4.82 -2.20 -6.05
CA ARG A 183 4.32 -0.95 -6.65
C ARG A 183 5.47 0.01 -6.95
N GLY A 184 5.34 0.78 -8.03
CA GLY A 184 6.40 1.70 -8.49
C GLY A 184 7.65 1.01 -9.04
N GLU A 185 7.51 -0.16 -9.67
CA GLU A 185 8.61 -0.84 -10.37
C GLU A 185 9.41 0.15 -11.25
N PRO A 186 10.75 0.19 -11.15
CA PRO A 186 11.58 1.09 -11.97
C PRO A 186 11.27 0.98 -13.46
N GLY A 187 11.10 2.14 -14.11
CA GLY A 187 10.77 2.22 -15.54
C GLY A 187 9.27 2.08 -15.87
N LYS A 188 8.39 1.91 -14.88
CA LYS A 188 6.93 1.92 -15.05
C LYS A 188 6.32 3.16 -14.40
N ARG A 189 5.32 3.75 -15.06
CA ARG A 189 4.58 4.89 -14.51
C ARG A 189 3.67 4.43 -13.36
N ASP A 190 3.81 5.06 -12.21
CA ASP A 190 2.96 4.88 -11.04
C ASP A 190 2.80 6.23 -10.32
N GLU A 191 2.07 6.24 -9.21
CA GLU A 191 1.99 7.42 -8.35
C GLU A 191 3.36 7.80 -7.76
N PRO A 192 3.60 9.08 -7.46
CA PRO A 192 4.91 9.53 -6.96
C PRO A 192 5.39 8.76 -5.71
N GLN A 193 4.49 8.51 -4.76
CA GLN A 193 4.78 7.76 -3.54
C GLN A 193 5.08 6.28 -3.81
N HIS A 194 4.42 5.67 -4.79
CA HIS A 194 4.72 4.29 -5.19
C HIS A 194 6.09 4.23 -5.88
N SER A 195 6.36 5.16 -6.81
CA SER A 195 7.63 5.21 -7.57
C SER A 195 8.84 5.32 -6.65
N THR A 196 8.76 6.19 -5.64
CA THR A 196 9.81 6.36 -4.62
C THR A 196 10.10 5.06 -3.87
N GLN A 197 9.05 4.34 -3.47
CA GLN A 197 9.20 3.09 -2.73
C GLN A 197 9.64 1.92 -3.62
N GLY A 198 9.08 1.80 -4.82
CA GLY A 198 9.43 0.74 -5.76
C GLY A 198 10.90 0.79 -6.16
N GLN A 199 11.44 1.99 -6.40
CA GLN A 199 12.88 2.18 -6.62
C GLN A 199 13.74 1.75 -5.42
N SER A 200 13.26 2.00 -4.20
CA SER A 200 14.01 1.71 -2.97
C SER A 200 13.89 0.24 -2.53
N THR A 201 12.87 -0.49 -3.01
CA THR A 201 12.50 -1.84 -2.54
C THR A 201 13.67 -2.85 -2.60
N PRO A 202 14.41 -3.00 -3.72
CA PRO A 202 15.58 -3.88 -3.77
C PRO A 202 16.66 -3.54 -2.73
N GLY A 203 16.92 -2.24 -2.54
CA GLY A 203 17.91 -1.76 -1.57
C GLY A 203 17.51 -2.01 -0.13
N LEU A 204 16.23 -1.85 0.21
CA LEU A 204 15.70 -2.16 1.53
C LEU A 204 15.80 -3.66 1.83
N LEU A 205 15.41 -4.53 0.89
CA LEU A 205 15.53 -5.99 1.06
C LEU A 205 16.99 -6.42 1.22
N ALA A 206 17.90 -5.85 0.44
CA ALA A 206 19.33 -6.09 0.57
C ALA A 206 19.89 -5.63 1.94
N ALA A 207 19.46 -4.47 2.43
CA ALA A 207 19.86 -3.96 3.75
C ALA A 207 19.34 -4.84 4.91
N LEU A 208 18.17 -5.47 4.73
CA LEU A 208 17.61 -6.44 5.66
C LEU A 208 18.22 -7.85 5.50
N GLY A 209 19.12 -8.07 4.53
CA GLY A 209 19.71 -9.37 4.24
C GLY A 209 18.72 -10.40 3.66
N ILE A 210 17.60 -9.94 3.09
CA ILE A 210 16.56 -10.81 2.52
C ILE A 210 16.85 -11.01 1.03
N PRO A 211 17.20 -12.24 0.58
CA PRO A 211 17.28 -12.51 -0.84
C PRO A 211 15.90 -12.42 -1.48
N PHE A 212 15.88 -11.94 -2.72
CA PHE A 212 14.63 -11.74 -3.44
C PHE A 212 14.80 -11.98 -4.94
N GLN A 213 13.67 -12.26 -5.60
CA GLN A 213 13.56 -12.22 -7.05
C GLN A 213 12.16 -11.77 -7.47
N PRO A 214 11.99 -11.18 -8.66
CA PRO A 214 10.67 -11.01 -9.25
C PRO A 214 9.98 -12.36 -9.46
N LEU A 215 8.67 -12.40 -9.22
CA LEU A 215 7.84 -13.54 -9.58
C LEU A 215 7.63 -13.55 -11.11
N PRO A 216 7.96 -14.65 -11.81
CA PRO A 216 7.61 -14.79 -13.23
C PRO A 216 6.09 -14.81 -13.44
N ASP A 217 5.65 -14.31 -14.59
CA ASP A 217 4.24 -14.19 -15.00
C ASP A 217 3.71 -15.41 -15.78
N TYR A 218 4.37 -16.56 -15.64
CA TYR A 218 3.94 -17.83 -16.22
C TYR A 218 4.17 -18.97 -15.24
N GLN A 219 3.37 -20.03 -15.35
CA GLN A 219 3.17 -21.02 -14.30
C GLN A 219 4.48 -21.75 -13.92
N GLU A 220 5.22 -22.28 -14.89
CA GLU A 220 6.46 -23.02 -14.64
C GLU A 220 7.52 -22.15 -13.97
N GLY A 221 7.60 -20.87 -14.37
CA GLY A 221 8.52 -19.92 -13.78
C GLY A 221 8.15 -19.55 -12.35
N ALA A 222 6.85 -19.38 -12.07
CA ALA A 222 6.34 -19.11 -10.73
C ALA A 222 6.59 -20.30 -9.79
N GLU A 223 6.38 -21.53 -10.25
CA GLU A 223 6.69 -22.75 -9.49
C GLU A 223 8.19 -22.89 -9.20
N GLN A 224 9.04 -22.63 -10.19
CA GLN A 224 10.49 -22.64 -10.01
C GLN A 224 10.95 -21.57 -9.01
N ALA A 225 10.30 -20.40 -9.01
CA ALA A 225 10.57 -19.34 -8.05
C ALA A 225 10.17 -19.76 -6.62
N LEU A 226 9.03 -20.43 -6.46
CA LEU A 226 8.60 -21.01 -5.17
C LEU A 226 9.55 -22.10 -4.68
N LEU A 227 10.03 -22.99 -5.57
CA LEU A 227 11.01 -24.02 -5.23
C LEU A 227 12.33 -23.40 -4.74
N THR A 228 12.80 -22.36 -5.43
CA THR A 228 14.00 -21.60 -5.04
C THR A 228 13.83 -20.98 -3.65
N ALA A 229 12.69 -20.32 -3.41
CA ALA A 229 12.37 -19.74 -2.11
C ALA A 229 12.29 -20.81 -1.02
N LYS A 230 11.62 -21.94 -1.28
CA LYS A 230 11.50 -23.06 -0.35
C LYS A 230 12.84 -23.67 0.01
N HIS A 231 13.71 -23.88 -0.98
CA HIS A 231 15.06 -24.38 -0.76
C HIS A 231 15.87 -23.45 0.13
N TYR A 232 15.84 -22.13 -0.16
CA TYR A 232 16.53 -21.15 0.67
C TYR A 232 15.99 -21.13 2.09
N MET A 233 14.67 -20.99 2.26
CA MET A 233 14.02 -20.98 3.59
C MET A 233 14.40 -22.21 4.42
N LYS A 234 14.43 -23.40 3.82
CA LYS A 234 14.80 -24.63 4.52
C LYS A 234 16.30 -24.68 4.88
N LYS A 235 17.17 -24.23 3.98
CA LYS A 235 18.63 -24.34 4.14
C LYS A 235 19.19 -23.24 5.05
N ALA A 236 18.73 -22.01 4.86
CA ALA A 236 19.17 -20.83 5.58
C ALA A 236 18.35 -20.56 6.85
N ASN A 237 17.18 -21.20 6.99
CA ASN A 237 16.25 -20.98 8.10
C ASN A 237 15.91 -19.49 8.28
N ALA A 238 15.61 -18.81 7.17
CA ALA A 238 15.50 -17.36 7.08
C ALA A 238 14.45 -16.93 6.05
N PRO A 239 13.96 -15.68 6.11
CA PRO A 239 13.00 -15.16 5.13
C PRO A 239 13.54 -15.13 3.70
N TYR A 240 12.65 -15.35 2.73
CA TYR A 240 12.90 -15.15 1.29
C TYR A 240 11.78 -14.30 0.70
N ALA A 241 12.07 -13.41 -0.24
CA ALA A 241 11.07 -12.53 -0.84
C ALA A 241 10.80 -12.82 -2.33
N LEU A 242 9.53 -12.78 -2.71
CA LEU A 242 9.08 -12.74 -4.10
C LEU A 242 8.42 -11.39 -4.37
N LEU A 243 8.89 -10.70 -5.41
CA LEU A 243 8.36 -9.41 -5.83
C LEU A 243 7.33 -9.60 -6.93
N VAL A 244 6.06 -9.27 -6.65
CA VAL A 244 4.94 -9.43 -7.57
C VAL A 244 4.71 -8.13 -8.32
N LYS A 245 4.83 -8.18 -9.65
CA LYS A 245 4.58 -7.03 -10.52
C LYS A 245 3.10 -6.86 -10.79
N ARG A 246 2.75 -5.75 -11.45
CA ARG A 246 1.39 -5.47 -11.88
C ARG A 246 0.86 -6.56 -12.80
N GLN A 247 -0.42 -6.93 -12.60
CA GLN A 247 -1.18 -7.77 -13.52
C GLN A 247 -0.58 -9.17 -13.75
N ILE A 248 -0.04 -9.80 -12.69
CA ILE A 248 0.46 -11.18 -12.77
C ILE A 248 -0.66 -12.22 -12.65
N PHE A 249 -1.67 -11.97 -11.83
CA PHE A 249 -2.74 -12.95 -11.58
C PHE A 249 -3.97 -12.70 -12.45
N SER A 250 -4.64 -13.79 -12.84
CA SER A 250 -5.93 -13.70 -13.51
C SER A 250 -7.00 -13.21 -12.52
N PRO A 251 -8.03 -12.49 -12.98
CA PRO A 251 -9.00 -11.87 -12.09
C PRO A 251 -9.74 -12.90 -11.22
N TYR A 252 -9.82 -12.63 -9.91
CA TYR A 252 -10.62 -13.40 -8.97
C TYR A 252 -11.36 -12.45 -8.02
N LYS A 253 -12.66 -12.70 -7.81
CA LYS A 253 -13.50 -11.87 -6.95
C LYS A 253 -13.99 -12.67 -5.77
N LEU A 254 -13.95 -12.04 -4.60
CA LEU A 254 -14.62 -12.57 -3.42
C LEU A 254 -16.11 -12.77 -3.71
N PRO A 255 -16.69 -13.91 -3.28
CA PRO A 255 -18.14 -14.08 -3.27
C PRO A 255 -18.82 -12.93 -2.53
N LYS A 256 -19.97 -12.48 -3.04
CA LYS A 256 -20.79 -11.52 -2.31
C LYS A 256 -21.37 -12.18 -1.06
N THR A 257 -21.42 -11.44 0.03
CA THR A 257 -21.94 -11.92 1.31
C THR A 257 -23.14 -11.09 1.73
N GLY A 258 -24.27 -11.75 1.98
CA GLY A 258 -25.45 -11.16 2.61
C GLY A 258 -26.18 -10.07 1.81
N GLU A 259 -27.28 -9.62 2.39
CA GLU A 259 -28.01 -8.43 1.95
C GLU A 259 -27.36 -7.15 2.54
N PRO A 260 -27.52 -5.99 1.89
CA PRO A 260 -27.08 -4.71 2.45
C PRO A 260 -27.69 -4.47 3.84
N GLN A 261 -26.84 -4.16 4.81
CA GLN A 261 -27.16 -3.83 6.19
C GLN A 261 -27.28 -2.32 6.44
N PHE A 262 -26.59 -1.49 5.64
CA PHE A 262 -26.59 -0.03 5.79
C PHE A 262 -27.11 0.70 4.55
N PRO A 263 -27.75 1.88 4.71
CA PRO A 263 -28.35 2.60 3.59
C PRO A 263 -27.32 3.32 2.70
N LEU A 264 -26.14 3.64 3.23
CA LEU A 264 -25.10 4.40 2.54
C LEU A 264 -23.81 3.60 2.47
N ASN A 265 -23.13 3.65 1.33
CA ASN A 265 -21.73 3.22 1.24
C ASN A 265 -20.78 4.34 1.69
N ARG A 266 -19.47 4.08 1.69
CA ARG A 266 -18.44 5.06 2.08
C ARG A 266 -18.59 6.40 1.36
N GLU A 267 -18.77 6.39 0.04
CA GLU A 267 -18.90 7.62 -0.75
C GLU A 267 -20.17 8.39 -0.37
N GLY A 268 -21.30 7.71 -0.16
CA GLY A 268 -22.55 8.32 0.30
C GLY A 268 -22.38 9.01 1.66
N ALA A 269 -21.82 8.32 2.64
CA ALA A 269 -21.53 8.89 3.95
C ALA A 269 -20.59 10.10 3.86
N LEU A 270 -19.53 10.00 3.06
CA LEU A 270 -18.57 11.08 2.83
C LEU A 270 -19.24 12.35 2.29
N LYS A 271 -20.18 12.21 1.36
CA LYS A 271 -20.93 13.35 0.79
C LYS A 271 -21.73 14.08 1.87
N VAL A 272 -22.44 13.33 2.70
CA VAL A 272 -23.21 13.88 3.82
C VAL A 272 -22.30 14.62 4.81
N ILE A 273 -21.14 14.05 5.14
CA ILE A 273 -20.16 14.71 6.01
C ILE A 273 -19.71 16.04 5.40
N VAL A 274 -19.25 16.02 4.14
CA VAL A 274 -18.68 17.21 3.47
C VAL A 274 -19.70 18.34 3.36
N ASP A 275 -20.97 18.02 3.09
CA ASP A 275 -22.05 19.01 3.04
C ASP A 275 -22.34 19.67 4.40
N CYS A 276 -21.94 19.02 5.51
CA CYS A 276 -22.06 19.57 6.86
C CYS A 276 -20.81 20.33 7.33
N LEU A 277 -19.72 20.34 6.56
CA LEU A 277 -18.47 21.03 6.91
C LEU A 277 -18.53 22.53 6.57
N GLY A 278 -17.86 23.33 7.40
CA GLY A 278 -17.80 24.78 7.27
C GLY A 278 -16.62 25.20 6.41
N ASN A 279 -16.67 26.43 5.89
CA ASN A 279 -15.66 26.93 4.96
C ASN A 279 -14.24 27.01 5.56
N LYS A 280 -14.12 27.12 6.88
CA LYS A 280 -12.85 27.16 7.59
C LYS A 280 -12.38 25.79 8.08
N ASP A 281 -13.21 24.75 8.06
CA ASP A 281 -12.82 23.45 8.60
C ASP A 281 -11.76 22.82 7.71
N VAL A 282 -10.73 22.21 8.31
CA VAL A 282 -9.73 21.45 7.56
C VAL A 282 -9.99 19.96 7.66
N VAL A 283 -9.70 19.26 6.57
CA VAL A 283 -9.92 17.82 6.45
C VAL A 283 -8.59 17.12 6.20
N ILE A 284 -8.30 16.11 7.00
CA ILE A 284 -7.23 15.14 6.73
C ILE A 284 -7.95 13.86 6.32
N SER A 285 -7.80 13.48 5.05
CA SER A 285 -8.45 12.28 4.51
C SER A 285 -7.44 11.15 4.37
N THR A 286 -7.85 9.94 4.76
CA THR A 286 -7.01 8.74 4.71
C THR A 286 -6.73 8.27 3.29
N THR A 287 -5.83 7.29 3.19
CA THR A 287 -5.39 6.68 1.93
C THR A 287 -6.52 5.97 1.17
N GLY A 288 -6.24 5.61 -0.08
CA GLY A 288 -7.16 4.81 -0.90
C GLY A 288 -8.25 5.64 -1.56
N MET A 289 -9.47 5.10 -1.59
CA MET A 289 -10.59 5.71 -2.30
C MET A 289 -11.19 6.93 -1.58
N THR A 290 -11.12 6.99 -0.25
CA THR A 290 -11.68 8.10 0.54
C THR A 290 -11.15 9.47 0.10
N SER A 291 -9.82 9.62 -0.05
CA SER A 291 -9.22 10.87 -0.54
C SER A 291 -9.64 11.22 -1.98
N ARG A 292 -9.90 10.23 -2.83
CA ARG A 292 -10.34 10.45 -4.22
C ARG A 292 -11.81 10.85 -4.28
N GLU A 293 -12.64 10.20 -3.48
CA GLU A 293 -14.07 10.51 -3.32
C GLU A 293 -14.25 11.94 -2.78
N LEU A 294 -13.47 12.32 -1.75
CA LEU A 294 -13.42 13.70 -1.25
C LEU A 294 -13.05 14.69 -2.35
N PHE A 295 -11.95 14.41 -3.05
CA PHE A 295 -11.46 15.29 -4.11
C PHE A 295 -12.54 15.50 -5.18
N GLU A 296 -13.08 14.44 -5.77
CA GLU A 296 -14.07 14.60 -6.82
C GLU A 296 -15.37 15.23 -6.34
N TYR A 297 -15.80 14.91 -5.13
CA TYR A 297 -17.02 15.52 -4.60
C TYR A 297 -16.88 17.03 -4.43
N ARG A 298 -15.73 17.51 -3.95
CA ARG A 298 -15.44 18.96 -3.92
C ARG A 298 -15.50 19.60 -5.30
N VAL A 299 -14.99 18.93 -6.34
CA VAL A 299 -15.12 19.41 -7.73
C VAL A 299 -16.59 19.53 -8.13
N THR A 300 -17.44 18.54 -7.80
CA THR A 300 -18.87 18.62 -8.13
C THR A 300 -19.63 19.73 -7.41
N LYS A 301 -19.08 20.23 -6.29
CA LYS A 301 -19.66 21.30 -5.48
C LYS A 301 -19.00 22.67 -5.73
N ASP A 302 -18.13 22.76 -6.74
CA ASP A 302 -17.34 23.95 -7.04
C ASP A 302 -16.55 24.46 -5.82
N MET A 303 -16.03 23.52 -5.02
CA MET A 303 -15.24 23.80 -3.82
C MET A 303 -13.75 23.64 -4.09
N GLY A 304 -12.96 24.58 -3.57
CA GLY A 304 -11.51 24.46 -3.48
C GLY A 304 -11.05 23.31 -2.56
N HIS A 305 -9.79 22.90 -2.70
CA HIS A 305 -9.19 21.76 -2.00
C HIS A 305 -8.00 22.17 -1.11
N GLU A 306 -7.75 23.46 -0.99
CA GLU A 306 -6.75 24.06 -0.11
C GLU A 306 -6.99 23.72 1.37
N LYS A 307 -8.17 23.23 1.73
CA LYS A 307 -8.51 22.80 3.10
C LYS A 307 -8.45 21.29 3.31
N ASP A 308 -8.05 20.52 2.30
CA ASP A 308 -7.91 19.07 2.40
C ASP A 308 -6.44 18.65 2.31
N PHE A 309 -5.95 17.94 3.31
CA PHE A 309 -4.72 17.16 3.19
C PHE A 309 -5.08 15.73 2.79
N LEU A 310 -4.67 15.35 1.58
CA LEU A 310 -4.92 14.00 1.06
C LEU A 310 -3.74 13.10 1.39
N THR A 311 -3.95 12.17 2.32
CA THR A 311 -2.93 11.21 2.72
C THR A 311 -2.76 10.17 1.60
N VAL A 312 -1.84 10.41 0.66
CA VAL A 312 -1.71 9.59 -0.57
C VAL A 312 -1.01 8.23 -0.36
N GLY A 313 -0.34 8.05 0.77
CA GLY A 313 0.32 6.84 1.25
C GLY A 313 0.38 6.87 2.79
N SER A 314 1.13 5.97 3.44
CA SER A 314 1.18 5.93 4.92
C SER A 314 -0.19 5.68 5.55
N MET A 315 -0.83 4.57 5.15
CA MET A 315 -2.12 4.13 5.72
C MET A 315 -2.05 4.06 7.25
N GLY A 316 -3.11 4.48 7.93
CA GLY A 316 -3.20 4.52 9.39
C GLY A 316 -2.57 5.73 10.08
N HIS A 317 -1.99 6.67 9.33
CA HIS A 317 -1.38 7.87 9.92
C HIS A 317 -2.25 9.15 9.85
N ALA A 318 -3.39 9.13 9.15
CA ALA A 318 -4.26 10.30 8.99
C ALA A 318 -4.66 10.94 10.35
N SER A 319 -5.07 10.11 11.32
CA SER A 319 -5.48 10.55 12.66
C SER A 319 -4.33 11.24 13.42
N THR A 320 -3.10 10.75 13.30
CA THR A 320 -1.92 11.35 13.94
C THR A 320 -1.44 12.62 13.25
N ILE A 321 -1.57 12.73 11.92
CA ILE A 321 -1.34 13.97 11.19
C ILE A 321 -2.36 15.03 11.65
N ALA A 322 -3.64 14.65 11.77
CA ALA A 322 -4.69 15.52 12.26
C ALA A 322 -4.44 15.99 13.70
N LEU A 323 -3.98 15.11 14.60
CA LEU A 323 -3.55 15.48 15.95
C LEU A 323 -2.45 16.53 15.93
N GLY A 324 -1.39 16.32 15.14
CA GLY A 324 -0.29 17.28 15.03
C GLY A 324 -0.75 18.67 14.58
N ILE A 325 -1.67 18.72 13.60
CA ILE A 325 -2.26 19.98 13.13
C ILE A 325 -3.13 20.61 14.23
N ALA A 326 -4.00 19.83 14.88
CA ALA A 326 -4.93 20.32 15.88
C ALA A 326 -4.22 20.98 17.07
N LEU A 327 -3.12 20.38 17.55
CA LEU A 327 -2.28 20.92 18.61
C LEU A 327 -1.61 22.26 18.23
N GLN A 328 -1.22 22.43 16.96
CA GLN A 328 -0.55 23.65 16.49
C GLN A 328 -1.52 24.75 16.01
N LYS A 329 -2.79 24.39 15.77
CA LYS A 329 -3.82 25.28 15.24
C LYS A 329 -5.09 25.21 16.10
N PRO A 330 -5.04 25.56 17.40
CA PRO A 330 -6.13 25.33 18.35
C PRO A 330 -7.45 26.05 18.01
N LYS A 331 -7.39 27.12 17.20
CA LYS A 331 -8.57 27.87 16.74
C LYS A 331 -9.21 27.31 15.47
N ARG A 332 -8.65 26.24 14.89
CA ARG A 332 -9.09 25.65 13.62
C ARG A 332 -9.72 24.30 13.89
N GLN A 333 -10.95 24.06 13.43
CA GLN A 333 -11.56 22.74 13.50
C GLN A 333 -10.84 21.79 12.54
N VAL A 334 -10.41 20.64 13.06
CA VAL A 334 -9.66 19.63 12.32
C VAL A 334 -10.47 18.34 12.26
N PHE A 335 -10.90 17.97 11.06
CA PHE A 335 -11.61 16.73 10.79
C PHE A 335 -10.66 15.70 10.21
N CYS A 336 -10.56 14.54 10.83
CA CYS A 336 -9.93 13.36 10.25
C CYS A 336 -11.02 12.46 9.67
N LEU A 337 -11.01 12.25 8.36
CA LEU A 337 -11.86 11.27 7.67
C LEU A 337 -11.04 10.01 7.43
N ASP A 338 -11.21 9.03 8.31
CA ASP A 338 -10.50 7.77 8.29
C ASP A 338 -11.38 6.60 7.82
N GLY A 339 -10.75 5.48 7.53
CA GLY A 339 -11.41 4.19 7.27
C GLY A 339 -11.10 3.23 8.41
N ASP A 340 -12.01 2.30 8.66
CA ASP A 340 -11.86 1.22 9.65
C ASP A 340 -10.52 0.49 9.56
N GLY A 341 -10.14 0.00 8.37
CA GLY A 341 -8.88 -0.73 8.18
C GLY A 341 -7.64 0.13 8.43
N ALA A 342 -7.71 1.43 8.14
CA ALA A 342 -6.62 2.37 8.39
C ALA A 342 -6.50 2.70 9.89
N ALA A 343 -7.63 2.95 10.57
CA ALA A 343 -7.65 3.18 12.00
C ALA A 343 -7.11 1.97 12.79
N ILE A 344 -7.50 0.74 12.40
CA ILE A 344 -7.02 -0.51 13.02
C ILE A 344 -5.51 -0.68 12.86
N MET A 345 -4.96 -0.37 11.68
CA MET A 345 -3.53 -0.55 11.38
C MET A 345 -2.61 0.09 12.42
N HIS A 346 -2.98 1.28 12.89
CA HIS A 346 -2.28 2.02 13.94
C HIS A 346 -3.23 2.45 15.05
N LEU A 347 -3.99 1.50 15.61
CA LEU A 347 -5.00 1.76 16.64
C LEU A 347 -4.44 2.50 17.87
N GLY A 348 -3.16 2.28 18.22
CA GLY A 348 -2.48 3.00 19.30
C GLY A 348 -2.44 4.53 19.13
N SER A 349 -2.66 5.04 17.92
CA SER A 349 -2.85 6.48 17.67
C SER A 349 -4.03 7.06 18.45
N MET A 350 -5.10 6.29 18.65
CA MET A 350 -6.29 6.73 19.38
C MET A 350 -5.96 7.00 20.85
N ALA A 351 -5.15 6.16 21.49
CA ALA A 351 -4.65 6.43 22.84
C ALA A 351 -3.85 7.74 22.89
N THR A 352 -2.98 7.96 21.90
CA THR A 352 -2.18 9.20 21.83
C THR A 352 -3.09 10.43 21.67
N ILE A 353 -4.12 10.35 20.83
CA ILE A 353 -5.09 11.43 20.62
C ILE A 353 -5.87 11.73 21.89
N GLY A 354 -6.47 10.70 22.50
CA GLY A 354 -7.29 10.86 23.71
C GLY A 354 -6.50 11.48 24.86
N GLN A 355 -5.27 10.99 25.11
CA GLN A 355 -4.43 11.51 26.19
C GLN A 355 -3.91 12.94 25.96
N ASN A 356 -3.76 13.37 24.70
CA ASN A 356 -3.37 14.76 24.39
C ASN A 356 -4.55 15.73 24.34
N GLY A 357 -5.79 15.23 24.22
CA GLY A 357 -7.00 16.00 24.45
C GLY A 357 -7.24 17.26 23.59
N PRO A 358 -6.87 17.34 22.28
CA PRO A 358 -7.07 18.55 21.49
C PRO A 358 -8.57 18.91 21.35
N ALA A 359 -8.97 20.09 21.86
CA ALA A 359 -10.37 20.53 21.90
C ALA A 359 -11.03 20.71 20.50
N ASN A 360 -10.22 20.82 19.45
CA ASN A 360 -10.63 21.11 18.07
C ASN A 360 -10.51 19.91 17.12
N LEU A 361 -10.19 18.70 17.61
CA LEU A 361 -10.06 17.50 16.77
C LEU A 361 -11.35 16.69 16.71
N LYS A 362 -11.75 16.33 15.49
CA LYS A 362 -12.94 15.55 15.14
C LYS A 362 -12.52 14.32 14.35
N HIS A 363 -12.65 13.13 14.92
CA HIS A 363 -12.20 11.89 14.31
C HIS A 363 -13.41 11.10 13.77
N VAL A 364 -13.57 11.08 12.45
CA VAL A 364 -14.68 10.39 11.78
C VAL A 364 -14.14 9.15 11.10
N ILE A 365 -14.59 7.97 11.53
CA ILE A 365 -14.23 6.68 10.93
C ILE A 365 -15.41 6.19 10.11
N ILE A 366 -15.22 6.03 8.80
CA ILE A 366 -16.21 5.37 7.95
C ILE A 366 -15.91 3.87 7.95
N ASN A 367 -16.71 3.11 8.69
CA ASN A 367 -16.58 1.67 8.86
C ASN A 367 -17.46 0.92 7.87
N ASN A 368 -16.87 0.49 6.75
CA ASN A 368 -17.50 -0.37 5.75
C ASN A 368 -17.08 -1.84 5.88
N GLY A 369 -16.41 -2.21 6.98
CA GLY A 369 -16.01 -3.58 7.29
C GLY A 369 -15.03 -4.21 6.29
N ALA A 370 -14.31 -3.41 5.49
CA ALA A 370 -13.53 -3.95 4.37
C ALA A 370 -12.39 -3.06 3.87
N HIS A 371 -11.29 -3.71 3.46
CA HIS A 371 -10.19 -3.11 2.70
C HIS A 371 -10.56 -2.88 1.22
N ASP A 372 -11.57 -2.05 0.98
CA ASP A 372 -12.22 -1.88 -0.34
C ASP A 372 -11.28 -1.39 -1.44
N SER A 373 -10.29 -0.56 -1.09
CA SER A 373 -9.35 0.02 -2.05
C SER A 373 -8.39 -0.99 -2.68
N VAL A 374 -8.33 -2.22 -2.15
CA VAL A 374 -7.31 -3.23 -2.49
C VAL A 374 -7.89 -4.63 -2.74
N GLY A 375 -9.21 -4.76 -2.86
CA GLY A 375 -9.87 -6.04 -3.18
C GLY A 375 -11.12 -6.34 -2.36
N GLY A 376 -11.34 -5.59 -1.28
CA GLY A 376 -12.53 -5.72 -0.44
C GLY A 376 -12.49 -6.93 0.50
N GLN A 377 -11.31 -7.39 0.88
CA GLN A 377 -11.16 -8.35 1.97
C GLN A 377 -11.72 -7.75 3.27
N PRO A 378 -12.34 -8.55 4.15
CA PRO A 378 -12.93 -8.05 5.39
C PRO A 378 -11.87 -7.42 6.30
N SER A 379 -12.23 -6.35 6.99
CA SER A 379 -11.45 -5.80 8.11
C SER A 379 -11.87 -6.45 9.42
N ASP A 380 -11.08 -6.26 10.48
CA ASP A 380 -11.44 -6.72 11.84
C ASP A 380 -12.67 -6.00 12.42
N ALA A 381 -13.08 -4.86 11.83
CA ALA A 381 -14.25 -4.08 12.25
C ALA A 381 -15.55 -4.47 11.53
N ARG A 382 -15.54 -5.49 10.67
CA ARG A 382 -16.72 -6.00 9.93
C ARG A 382 -17.87 -6.41 10.85
N ASN A 383 -17.57 -6.98 12.02
CA ASN A 383 -18.59 -7.47 12.93
C ASN A 383 -18.93 -6.40 13.96
N HIS A 384 -19.96 -5.61 13.66
CA HIS A 384 -20.41 -4.49 14.47
C HIS A 384 -21.02 -4.88 15.84
N ASP A 385 -21.27 -6.16 16.10
CA ASP A 385 -21.79 -6.65 17.38
C ASP A 385 -20.66 -6.90 18.40
N THR A 386 -19.47 -7.24 17.90
CA THR A 386 -18.32 -7.64 18.73
C THR A 386 -17.19 -6.63 18.73
N PHE A 387 -17.11 -5.78 17.70
CA PHE A 387 -16.14 -4.70 17.59
C PHE A 387 -16.83 -3.33 17.68
N SER A 388 -16.21 -2.37 18.39
CA SER A 388 -16.76 -1.01 18.54
C SER A 388 -15.66 0.03 18.64
N PHE A 389 -15.57 0.93 17.65
CA PHE A 389 -14.67 2.09 17.74
C PHE A 389 -15.10 3.07 18.82
N VAL A 390 -16.40 3.18 19.10
CA VAL A 390 -16.94 4.01 20.19
C VAL A 390 -16.33 3.61 21.54
N LYS A 391 -16.43 2.34 21.92
CA LYS A 391 -15.87 1.83 23.19
C LYS A 391 -14.35 1.97 23.25
N ILE A 392 -13.66 1.75 22.13
CA ILE A 392 -12.21 1.94 22.05
C ILE A 392 -11.84 3.41 22.28
N ALA A 393 -12.56 4.35 21.66
CA ALA A 393 -12.32 5.78 21.80
C ALA A 393 -12.55 6.26 23.24
N GLU A 394 -13.65 5.83 23.87
CA GLU A 394 -13.93 6.09 25.29
C GLU A 394 -12.78 5.58 26.17
N GLY A 395 -12.37 4.32 25.98
CA GLY A 395 -11.25 3.73 26.72
C GLY A 395 -9.89 4.41 26.47
N CYS A 396 -9.72 5.07 25.32
CA CYS A 396 -8.53 5.84 24.99
C CYS A 396 -8.53 7.27 25.56
N GLY A 397 -9.65 7.75 26.10
CA GLY A 397 -9.80 9.09 26.66
C GLY A 397 -10.38 10.13 25.70
N TYR A 398 -11.11 9.72 24.65
CA TYR A 398 -11.90 10.66 23.87
C TYR A 398 -13.01 11.27 24.74
N LYS A 399 -13.26 12.58 24.60
CA LYS A 399 -14.27 13.27 25.41
C LYS A 399 -15.69 12.76 25.13
N GLN A 400 -15.95 12.45 23.86
CA GLN A 400 -17.21 11.89 23.40
C GLN A 400 -16.96 10.93 22.24
N ALA A 401 -17.77 9.89 22.14
CA ALA A 401 -17.77 8.97 21.01
C ALA A 401 -19.20 8.48 20.75
N PHE A 402 -19.57 8.36 19.47
CA PHE A 402 -20.88 7.83 19.09
C PHE A 402 -20.84 7.22 17.69
N SER A 403 -21.92 6.52 17.32
CA SER A 403 -22.07 5.89 16.01
C SER A 403 -23.29 6.41 15.25
N ALA A 404 -23.21 6.44 13.93
CA ALA A 404 -24.32 6.73 13.02
C ALA A 404 -24.42 5.68 11.91
N THR A 405 -25.62 5.50 11.38
CA THR A 405 -25.94 4.52 10.33
C THR A 405 -26.74 5.15 9.18
N THR A 406 -27.59 6.13 9.48
CA THR A 406 -28.44 6.80 8.48
C THR A 406 -27.92 8.18 8.11
N GLU A 407 -28.37 8.71 6.96
CA GLU A 407 -28.03 10.07 6.52
C GLU A 407 -28.36 11.13 7.60
N GLU A 408 -29.55 11.04 8.20
CA GLU A 408 -30.00 12.00 9.21
C GLU A 408 -29.21 11.90 10.53
N GLU A 409 -28.84 10.68 10.93
CA GLU A 409 -27.93 10.47 12.06
C GLU A 409 -26.55 11.07 11.79
N ILE A 410 -26.00 10.90 10.58
CA ILE A 410 -24.71 11.49 10.19
C ILE A 410 -24.78 13.02 10.23
N LYS A 411 -25.81 13.63 9.63
CA LYS A 411 -26.00 15.10 9.66
C LYS A 411 -26.08 15.62 11.09
N THR A 412 -26.89 14.98 11.92
CA THR A 412 -27.07 15.33 13.33
C THR A 412 -25.76 15.21 14.10
N ALA A 413 -25.05 14.09 13.93
CA ALA A 413 -23.79 13.79 14.56
C ALA A 413 -22.70 14.82 14.19
N ILE A 414 -22.49 15.08 12.90
CA ILE A 414 -21.47 16.05 12.45
C ILE A 414 -21.81 17.46 12.96
N THR A 415 -23.08 17.87 12.91
CA THR A 415 -23.52 19.17 13.42
C THR A 415 -23.25 19.30 14.92
N ALA A 416 -23.58 18.27 15.71
CA ALA A 416 -23.33 18.26 17.15
C ALA A 416 -21.82 18.27 17.48
N MET A 417 -21.04 17.44 16.79
CA MET A 417 -19.58 17.31 16.98
C MET A 417 -18.85 18.64 16.87
N ARG A 418 -19.29 19.54 15.97
CA ARG A 418 -18.67 20.86 15.76
C ARG A 418 -18.69 21.73 17.01
N SER A 419 -19.75 21.61 17.80
CA SER A 419 -19.96 22.41 19.02
C SER A 419 -19.36 21.76 20.26
N MET A 420 -18.99 20.48 20.20
CA MET A 420 -18.39 19.76 21.31
C MET A 420 -16.90 20.10 21.44
N GLU A 421 -16.37 20.05 22.66
CA GLU A 421 -14.92 20.01 22.83
C GLU A 421 -14.39 18.61 22.51
N GLY A 422 -13.31 18.56 21.74
CA GLY A 422 -12.62 17.34 21.33
C GLY A 422 -11.59 16.79 22.32
N PRO A 423 -11.00 15.61 21.99
CA PRO A 423 -11.25 14.86 20.76
C PRO A 423 -12.61 14.14 20.81
N VAL A 424 -13.37 14.24 19.71
CA VAL A 424 -14.67 13.55 19.56
C VAL A 424 -14.56 12.53 18.43
N LEU A 425 -15.08 11.33 18.65
CA LEU A 425 -15.14 10.27 17.65
C LEU A 425 -16.57 10.06 17.13
N LEU A 426 -16.69 9.91 15.80
CA LEU A 426 -17.89 9.40 15.16
C LEU A 426 -17.53 8.17 14.31
N GLU A 427 -18.12 7.02 14.64
CA GLU A 427 -18.12 5.84 13.78
C GLU A 427 -19.35 5.87 12.86
N ILE A 428 -19.15 5.91 11.55
CA ILE A 428 -20.23 5.76 10.58
C ILE A 428 -20.19 4.35 10.03
N LYS A 429 -21.20 3.54 10.34
CA LYS A 429 -21.34 2.21 9.76
C LYS A 429 -21.92 2.36 8.36
N ALA A 430 -21.22 1.82 7.37
CA ALA A 430 -21.52 2.04 5.97
C ALA A 430 -21.44 0.72 5.19
N GLU A 431 -22.04 0.70 4.02
CA GLU A 431 -21.90 -0.42 3.11
C GLU A 431 -20.57 -0.46 2.38
N LYS A 432 -20.15 -1.69 2.12
CA LYS A 432 -19.06 -1.98 1.21
C LYS A 432 -19.43 -1.56 -0.20
N GLY A 433 -18.50 -0.91 -0.89
CA GLY A 433 -18.67 -0.57 -2.30
C GLY A 433 -18.04 0.75 -2.69
N HIS A 434 -17.84 0.90 -3.99
CA HIS A 434 -17.34 2.10 -4.63
C HIS A 434 -17.78 2.15 -6.09
N ARG A 435 -17.83 3.33 -6.67
CA ARG A 435 -18.09 3.51 -8.11
C ARG A 435 -16.88 3.11 -8.94
N LYS A 436 -17.14 2.54 -10.13
CA LYS A 436 -16.08 2.05 -11.05
C LYS A 436 -15.20 3.17 -11.62
N GLN A 437 -15.80 4.32 -11.92
CA GLN A 437 -15.12 5.46 -12.56
C GLN A 437 -14.72 6.48 -11.51
N LEU A 438 -13.77 6.13 -10.65
CA LEU A 438 -13.19 7.05 -9.67
C LEU A 438 -11.81 7.49 -10.19
N GLY A 439 -11.71 8.76 -10.54
CA GLY A 439 -10.48 9.41 -10.99
C GLY A 439 -9.51 9.69 -9.84
N ARG A 440 -8.45 10.42 -10.16
CA ARG A 440 -7.36 10.76 -9.23
C ARG A 440 -7.29 12.28 -9.03
N PRO A 441 -6.78 12.75 -7.88
CA PRO A 441 -6.52 14.17 -7.67
C PRO A 441 -5.70 14.75 -8.82
N THR A 442 -6.16 15.88 -9.37
CA THR A 442 -5.48 16.58 -10.47
C THR A 442 -4.33 17.48 -9.99
N ARG A 443 -4.20 17.65 -8.67
CA ARG A 443 -3.09 18.37 -8.02
C ARG A 443 -2.00 17.39 -7.62
N THR A 444 -0.74 17.79 -7.75
CA THR A 444 0.38 16.99 -7.23
C THR A 444 0.39 17.00 -5.69
N PRO A 445 0.98 15.99 -5.03
CA PRO A 445 1.12 16.00 -3.57
C PRO A 445 1.87 17.23 -3.03
N LEU A 446 2.84 17.77 -3.79
CA LEU A 446 3.57 18.98 -3.39
C LEU A 446 2.66 20.21 -3.41
N GLN A 447 1.90 20.40 -4.49
CA GLN A 447 0.91 21.49 -4.57
C GLN A 447 -0.14 21.37 -3.48
N ASN A 448 -0.71 20.17 -3.26
CA ASN A 448 -1.69 19.96 -2.19
C ASN A 448 -1.12 20.33 -0.81
N LYS A 449 0.13 19.96 -0.52
CA LYS A 449 0.82 20.34 0.72
C LYS A 449 0.96 21.87 0.84
N GLU A 450 1.39 22.54 -0.22
CA GLU A 450 1.60 24.00 -0.22
C GLU A 450 0.29 24.77 -0.07
N ASP A 451 -0.75 24.41 -0.83
CA ASP A 451 -2.09 24.98 -0.74
C ASP A 451 -2.65 24.81 0.69
N PHE A 452 -2.49 23.61 1.26
CA PHE A 452 -2.94 23.28 2.60
C PHE A 452 -2.21 24.07 3.69
N MET A 453 -0.89 24.20 3.58
CA MET A 453 -0.10 25.02 4.50
C MET A 453 -0.49 26.50 4.41
N HIS A 454 -0.74 27.02 3.21
CA HIS A 454 -1.18 28.40 3.02
C HIS A 454 -2.56 28.63 3.65
N PHE A 455 -3.52 27.73 3.44
CA PHE A 455 -4.85 27.81 4.05
C PHE A 455 -4.78 27.77 5.59
N LEU A 456 -3.92 26.95 6.16
CA LEU A 456 -3.68 26.88 7.62
C LEU A 456 -2.98 28.11 8.20
N ALA A 457 -2.33 28.93 7.37
CA ALA A 457 -1.70 30.18 7.80
C ALA A 457 -2.72 31.33 7.94
N ILE A 458 -3.83 31.25 7.21
CA ILE A 458 -4.90 32.27 7.22
C ILE A 458 -5.88 31.94 8.36
N GLY A 459 -6.05 32.89 9.30
CA GLY A 459 -6.78 32.75 10.58
C GLY A 459 -8.20 32.18 10.53
#